data_AF-A0A846HK78-F1
#
_entry.id   AF-A0A846HK78-F1
#
_cell.length_a   1.000
_cell.length_b   1.000
_cell.length_c   1.000
_cell.angle_alpha   90.00
_cell.angle_beta   90.00
_cell.angle_gamma   90.00
#
_symmetry.space_group_name_H-M   'P 1'
#
loop_
_entity.id
_entity.type
_entity.pdbx_description
1 polymer ?
#
loop_
_entity_poly.entity_id
_entity_poly.type
_entity_poly.pdbx_seq_one_letter_code
_entity_poly.pdbx_strand_id
1 'polypeptide(L)'
;MDLADAIRSLTPLQLQIPDRRRPLQLKAHCVADAFLVETKQGPAVVWVEAFWCKEQAGPVARIAYARPQQTGSKDRWVDHDPRYGPQCLAYQRPFVIERLSQASPAWRDYKAWQHWRAAQGSACGRRAAWQRIEQELGDGILRRIT
;
A
#
# COMPACT_ATOMS: atom_id res chain seq x y z
N MET A 1 6.72 -13.39 -10.94
CA MET A 1 5.49 -12.58 -10.80
C MET A 1 5.95 -11.19 -10.47
N ASP A 2 5.65 -10.23 -11.33
CA ASP A 2 5.95 -8.83 -11.05
C ASP A 2 4.96 -8.28 -10.00
N LEU A 3 5.23 -7.08 -9.47
CA LEU A 3 4.36 -6.46 -8.47
C LEU A 3 2.97 -6.14 -9.05
N ALA A 4 2.88 -5.80 -10.34
CA ALA A 4 1.63 -5.45 -10.98
C ALA A 4 0.68 -6.66 -11.03
N ASP A 5 1.19 -7.83 -11.36
CA ASP A 5 0.50 -9.11 -11.39
C ASP A 5 0.08 -9.55 -9.99
N ALA A 6 0.94 -9.35 -8.99
CA ALA A 6 0.61 -9.62 -7.59
C ALA A 6 -0.61 -8.79 -7.16
N ILE A 7 -0.61 -7.51 -7.51
CA ILE A 7 -1.71 -6.57 -7.21
C ILE A 7 -2.98 -6.94 -7.97
N ARG A 8 -2.91 -7.22 -9.29
CA ARG A 8 -4.07 -7.61 -10.10
C ARG A 8 -4.71 -8.91 -9.59
N SER A 9 -3.88 -9.84 -9.13
CA SER A 9 -4.32 -11.13 -8.56
C SER A 9 -4.83 -11.01 -7.13
N LEU A 10 -4.92 -9.80 -6.57
CA LEU A 10 -5.35 -9.54 -5.19
C LEU A 10 -4.53 -10.30 -4.15
N THR A 11 -3.23 -10.49 -4.43
CA THR A 11 -2.31 -11.10 -3.50
C THR A 11 -2.23 -10.25 -2.23
N PRO A 12 -2.37 -10.83 -1.02
CA PRO A 12 -2.19 -10.07 0.22
C PRO A 12 -0.76 -9.53 0.32
N LEU A 13 -0.62 -8.22 0.58
CA LEU A 13 0.65 -7.52 0.65
C LEU A 13 0.87 -6.89 2.02
N GLN A 14 2.14 -6.71 2.37
CA GLN A 14 2.59 -5.88 3.48
C GLN A 14 3.63 -4.86 2.99
N LEU A 15 3.68 -3.71 3.65
CA LEU A 15 4.76 -2.73 3.48
C LEU A 15 5.65 -2.74 4.71
N GLN A 16 6.93 -2.43 4.51
CA GLN A 16 7.83 -2.08 5.62
C GLN A 16 7.86 -0.55 5.75
N ILE A 17 7.30 -0.05 6.85
CA ILE A 17 7.11 1.38 7.11
C ILE A 17 7.83 1.75 8.42
N PRO A 18 8.53 2.89 8.52
CA PRO A 18 9.14 3.35 9.76
C PRO A 18 8.12 3.44 10.92
N ASP A 19 8.52 2.92 12.08
CA ASP A 19 7.79 3.13 13.32
C ASP A 19 7.89 4.62 13.70
N ARG A 20 6.75 5.32 13.76
CA ARG A 20 6.70 6.75 14.12
C ARG A 20 7.37 7.05 15.46
N ARG A 21 7.36 6.09 16.40
CA ARG A 21 7.99 6.24 17.72
C ARG A 21 9.47 5.86 17.69
N ARG A 22 9.90 5.07 16.70
CA ARG A 22 11.27 4.58 16.52
C ARG A 22 11.64 4.64 15.04
N PRO A 23 11.96 5.83 14.49
CA PRO A 23 12.07 6.05 13.04
C PRO A 23 13.12 5.21 12.32
N LEU A 24 14.11 4.68 13.06
CA LEU A 24 15.15 3.78 12.52
C LEU A 24 14.70 2.31 12.43
N GLN A 25 13.50 1.98 12.93
CA GLN A 25 12.94 0.64 12.88
C GLN A 25 11.84 0.59 11.85
N LEU A 26 11.97 -0.34 10.90
CA LEU A 26 10.88 -0.68 9.99
C LEU A 26 9.93 -1.67 10.66
N LYS A 27 8.64 -1.45 10.49
CA LYS A 27 7.58 -2.33 10.94
C LYS A 27 6.81 -2.83 9.73
N ALA A 28 6.37 -4.09 9.78
CA ALA A 28 5.45 -4.64 8.79
C ALA A 28 4.03 -4.08 9.00
N HIS A 29 3.43 -3.55 7.94
CA HIS A 29 2.08 -3.02 7.92
C HIS A 29 1.22 -3.78 6.90
N CYS A 30 0.05 -4.26 7.34
CA CYS A 30 -0.93 -4.89 6.47
C CYS A 30 -1.60 -3.83 5.60
N VAL A 31 -1.64 -4.08 4.29
CA VAL A 31 -2.36 -3.25 3.33
C VAL A 31 -3.71 -3.87 3.03
N ALA A 32 -4.77 -3.07 3.00
CA ALA A 32 -6.07 -3.53 2.54
C ALA A 32 -6.10 -3.68 1.01
N ASP A 33 -5.63 -2.66 0.29
CA ASP A 33 -5.46 -2.66 -1.17
C ASP A 33 -4.27 -1.77 -1.56
N ALA A 34 -3.56 -2.19 -2.61
CA ALA A 34 -2.49 -1.42 -3.26
C ALA A 34 -2.76 -1.26 -4.76
N PHE A 35 -2.21 -0.20 -5.34
CA PHE A 35 -2.35 0.19 -6.73
C PHE A 35 -1.03 0.76 -7.24
N LEU A 36 -0.71 0.46 -8.50
CA LEU A 36 0.35 1.13 -9.22
C LEU A 36 -0.28 2.27 -10.02
N VAL A 37 0.31 3.46 -9.92
CA VAL A 37 -0.18 4.65 -10.61
C VAL A 37 0.97 5.38 -11.27
N GLU A 38 0.67 6.07 -12.37
CA GLU A 38 1.51 7.15 -12.87
C GLU A 38 0.99 8.49 -12.35
N THR A 39 1.91 9.34 -11.92
CA THR A 39 1.65 10.70 -11.42
C THR A 39 2.46 11.71 -12.20
N LYS A 40 2.20 13.01 -12.01
CA LYS A 40 3.04 14.08 -12.59
C LYS A 40 4.49 14.02 -12.09
N GLN A 41 4.70 13.51 -10.89
CA GLN A 41 6.02 13.32 -10.29
C GLN A 41 6.67 12.01 -10.76
N GLY A 42 5.94 11.15 -11.48
CA GLY A 42 6.35 9.84 -12.01
C GLY A 42 5.64 8.67 -11.32
N PRO A 43 6.12 7.43 -11.45
CA PRO A 43 5.39 6.28 -10.95
C PRO A 43 5.40 6.22 -9.43
N ALA A 44 4.31 5.70 -8.91
CA ALA A 44 4.09 5.55 -7.49
C ALA A 44 3.33 4.27 -7.15
N VAL A 45 3.52 3.83 -5.91
CA VAL A 45 2.63 2.89 -5.26
C VAL A 45 1.69 3.68 -4.35
N VAL A 46 0.40 3.48 -4.54
CA VAL A 46 -0.64 4.00 -3.64
C VAL A 46 -1.27 2.83 -2.90
N TRP A 47 -1.50 2.98 -1.61
CA TRP A 47 -2.16 1.96 -0.82
C TRP A 47 -3.11 2.55 0.22
N VAL A 48 -4.01 1.71 0.72
CA VAL A 48 -4.91 2.00 1.83
C VAL A 48 -4.68 1.01 2.96
N GLU A 49 -4.68 1.50 4.19
CA GLU A 49 -4.49 0.68 5.39
C GLU A 49 -5.74 -0.16 5.69
N ALA A 50 -5.58 -1.22 6.49
CA ALA A 50 -6.73 -1.94 7.03
C ALA A 50 -7.71 -0.98 7.73
N PHE A 51 -9.01 -1.25 7.59
CA PHE A 51 -10.11 -0.47 8.19
C PHE A 51 -10.26 0.97 7.66
N TRP A 52 -9.70 1.31 6.49
CA TRP A 52 -9.82 2.62 5.85
C TRP A 52 -11.27 3.12 5.66
N CYS A 53 -12.23 2.20 5.49
CA CYS A 53 -13.64 2.54 5.28
C CYS A 53 -14.42 2.79 6.58
N LYS A 54 -13.81 2.64 7.75
CA LYS A 54 -14.39 3.22 8.98
C LYS A 54 -14.29 4.75 8.88
N GLU A 55 -15.20 5.48 9.53
CA GLU A 55 -14.99 6.92 9.73
C GLU A 55 -13.65 7.13 10.44
N GLN A 56 -12.68 7.63 9.68
CA GLN A 56 -11.36 7.97 10.19
C GLN A 56 -11.17 9.48 10.02
N ALA A 57 -10.76 10.14 11.10
CA ALA A 57 -10.26 11.51 11.02
C ALA A 57 -8.85 11.44 10.40
N GLY A 58 -8.77 11.56 9.07
CA GLY A 58 -7.48 11.67 8.39
C GLY A 58 -7.43 11.08 6.97
N PRO A 59 -6.26 11.18 6.32
CA PRO A 59 -6.02 10.63 4.99
C PRO A 59 -6.12 9.10 5.02
N VAL A 60 -6.86 8.55 4.06
CA VAL A 60 -7.07 7.11 3.87
C VAL A 60 -6.06 6.53 2.89
N ALA A 61 -5.62 7.33 1.92
CA ALA A 61 -4.62 6.94 0.94
C ALA A 61 -3.20 7.31 1.39
N ARG A 62 -2.25 6.44 1.12
CA ARG A 62 -0.82 6.70 1.25
C ARG A 62 -0.15 6.51 -0.09
N ILE A 63 0.84 7.34 -0.38
CA ILE A 63 1.58 7.30 -1.63
C ILE A 63 3.10 7.28 -1.38
N ALA A 64 3.80 6.49 -2.18
CA ALA A 64 5.25 6.46 -2.28
C ALA A 64 5.66 6.51 -3.76
N TYR A 65 6.45 7.52 -4.16
CA TYR A 65 6.98 7.62 -5.51
C TYR A 65 8.15 6.66 -5.68
N ALA A 66 7.83 5.43 -6.09
CA ALA A 66 8.75 4.32 -6.14
C ALA A 66 8.51 3.45 -7.38
N ARG A 67 9.55 2.75 -7.82
CA ARG A 67 9.55 1.67 -8.81
C ARG A 67 10.11 0.39 -8.18
N PRO A 68 9.38 -0.27 -7.25
CA PRO A 68 9.88 -1.47 -6.60
C PRO A 68 10.16 -2.57 -7.62
N GLN A 69 11.37 -3.11 -7.59
CA GLN A 69 11.77 -4.23 -8.44
C GLN A 69 11.82 -5.50 -7.61
N GLN A 70 11.55 -6.65 -8.24
CA GLN A 70 11.61 -7.93 -7.55
C GLN A 70 13.06 -8.20 -7.11
N THR A 71 13.26 -8.53 -5.83
CA THR A 71 14.59 -8.80 -5.28
C THR A 71 14.61 -10.14 -4.56
N GLY A 72 15.55 -11.01 -4.92
CA GLY A 72 15.74 -12.29 -4.24
C GLY A 72 14.54 -13.22 -4.39
N SER A 73 13.73 -13.36 -3.33
CA SER A 73 12.57 -14.24 -3.32
C SER A 73 11.42 -13.70 -4.20
N LYS A 74 10.56 -14.61 -4.69
CA LYS A 74 9.41 -14.26 -5.55
C LYS A 74 8.35 -13.38 -4.87
N ASP A 75 8.51 -13.14 -3.58
CA ASP A 75 7.52 -12.52 -2.70
C ASP A 75 7.98 -11.14 -2.17
N ARG A 76 9.06 -10.55 -2.71
CA ARG A 76 9.61 -9.28 -2.23
C ARG A 76 9.97 -8.33 -3.38
N TRP A 77 9.56 -7.08 -3.24
CA TRP A 77 9.85 -5.99 -4.16
C TRP A 77 10.43 -4.79 -3.40
N VAL A 78 11.53 -4.24 -3.90
CA VAL A 78 12.28 -3.19 -3.23
C VAL A 78 12.59 -2.07 -4.20
N ASP A 79 12.40 -0.83 -3.75
CA ASP A 79 12.99 0.34 -4.37
C ASP A 79 14.05 0.92 -3.41
N HIS A 80 15.29 0.97 -3.86
CA HIS A 80 16.41 1.52 -3.09
C HIS A 80 16.51 3.04 -3.18
N ASP A 81 15.89 3.67 -4.18
CA ASP A 81 15.96 5.10 -4.45
C ASP A 81 14.55 5.72 -4.63
N PRO A 82 13.63 5.54 -3.66
CA PRO A 82 12.34 6.20 -3.72
C PRO A 82 12.54 7.73 -3.71
N ARG A 83 11.68 8.41 -4.46
CA ARG A 83 11.69 9.88 -4.57
C ARG A 83 10.72 10.47 -3.55
N TYR A 84 11.10 11.62 -2.99
CA TYR A 84 10.21 12.41 -2.15
C TYR A 84 9.45 13.41 -3.02
N GLY A 85 8.18 13.63 -2.69
CA GLY A 85 7.34 14.61 -3.35
C GLY A 85 6.15 14.99 -2.47
N PRO A 86 5.32 15.95 -2.90
CA PRO A 86 4.10 16.33 -2.18
C PRO A 86 3.26 15.08 -1.88
N GLN A 87 2.65 15.02 -0.68
CA GLN A 87 1.79 13.91 -0.24
C GLN A 87 2.49 12.54 -0.09
N CYS A 88 3.76 12.41 -0.50
CA CYS A 88 4.57 11.22 -0.25
C CYS A 88 4.82 11.07 1.24
N LEU A 89 4.68 9.84 1.74
CA LEU A 89 5.26 9.52 3.04
C LEU A 89 6.79 9.54 2.90
N ALA A 90 7.45 10.47 3.59
CA ALA A 90 8.89 10.57 3.63
C ALA A 90 9.45 9.38 4.43
N TYR A 91 9.83 8.31 3.74
CA TYR A 91 10.45 7.13 4.34
C TYR A 91 11.98 7.18 4.30
N GLN A 92 12.62 6.46 5.22
CA GLN A 92 14.01 6.04 5.04
C GLN A 92 14.07 4.97 3.95
N ARG A 93 15.08 5.08 3.09
CA ARG A 93 15.36 4.10 2.05
C ARG A 93 15.84 2.79 2.71
N PRO A 94 15.51 1.61 2.16
CA PRO A 94 14.70 1.38 0.95
C PRO A 94 13.19 1.32 1.23
N PHE A 95 12.38 1.52 0.19
CA PHE A 95 10.94 1.22 0.22
C PHE A 95 10.71 -0.26 -0.13
N VAL A 96 10.03 -1.01 0.75
CA VAL A 96 9.89 -2.47 0.63
C VAL A 96 8.43 -2.88 0.69
N ILE A 97 8.02 -3.69 -0.30
CA ILE A 97 6.74 -4.38 -0.36
C ILE A 97 7.00 -5.87 -0.40
N GLU A 98 6.24 -6.63 0.37
CA GLU A 98 6.34 -8.08 0.43
C GLU A 98 4.96 -8.70 0.33
N ARG A 99 4.90 -9.94 -0.14
CA ARG A 99 3.72 -10.78 0.05
C ARG A 99 3.54 -11.00 1.55
N LEU A 100 2.32 -10.81 2.01
CA LEU A 100 1.98 -11.08 3.39
C LEU A 100 1.97 -12.60 3.63
N SER A 101 2.77 -13.05 4.60
CA SER A 101 2.85 -14.45 5.03
C SER A 101 2.24 -14.65 6.42
N GLN A 102 1.89 -15.88 6.76
CA GLN A 102 1.33 -16.23 8.08
C GLN A 102 2.32 -15.97 9.24
N ALA A 103 3.62 -16.01 8.95
CA ALA A 103 4.67 -15.73 9.92
C ALA A 103 4.85 -14.23 10.18
N SER A 104 4.24 -13.35 9.38
CA SER A 104 4.36 -11.92 9.56
C SER A 104 3.58 -11.43 10.78
N PRO A 105 4.13 -10.48 11.56
CA PRO A 105 3.38 -9.78 12.60
C PRO A 105 2.09 -9.10 12.08
N ALA A 106 2.08 -8.68 10.80
CA ALA A 106 0.93 -8.05 10.16
C ALA A 106 -0.19 -9.05 9.78
N TRP A 107 0.05 -10.37 9.90
CA TRP A 107 -0.93 -11.40 9.54
C TRP A 107 -2.19 -11.32 10.41
N ARG A 108 -2.03 -11.01 11.70
CA ARG A 108 -3.15 -10.86 12.63
C ARG A 108 -4.08 -9.73 12.19
N ASP A 109 -3.51 -8.58 11.82
CA ASP A 109 -4.26 -7.42 11.35
C ASP A 109 -4.99 -7.72 10.04
N TYR A 110 -4.34 -8.44 9.13
CA TYR A 110 -4.95 -8.91 7.89
C TYR A 110 -6.15 -9.84 8.15
N LYS A 111 -6.02 -10.81 9.06
CA LYS A 111 -7.13 -11.73 9.38
C LYS A 111 -8.31 -10.98 10.02
N ALA A 112 -8.03 -10.04 10.91
CA ALA A 112 -9.05 -9.17 11.50
C ALA A 112 -9.74 -8.31 10.42
N TRP A 113 -8.96 -7.73 9.51
CA TRP A 113 -9.45 -6.97 8.36
C TRP A 113 -10.34 -7.80 7.45
N GLN A 114 -9.91 -9.01 7.05
CA GLN A 114 -10.68 -9.89 6.17
C GLN A 114 -12.03 -10.27 6.78
N HIS A 115 -12.05 -10.62 8.07
CA HIS A 115 -13.29 -10.95 8.77
C HIS A 115 -14.24 -9.75 8.83
N TRP A 116 -13.71 -8.57 9.17
CA TRP A 116 -14.51 -7.36 9.23
C TRP A 116 -15.03 -6.94 7.84
N ARG A 117 -14.18 -6.98 6.81
CA ARG A 117 -14.53 -6.66 5.42
C ARG A 117 -15.67 -7.55 4.92
N ALA A 118 -15.66 -8.84 5.26
CA ALA A 118 -16.72 -9.78 4.87
C ALA A 118 -18.10 -9.34 5.38
N ALA A 119 -18.17 -8.70 6.55
CA ALA A 119 -19.42 -8.18 7.13
C ALA A 119 -19.88 -6.83 6.55
N GLN A 120 -19.01 -6.09 5.86
CA GLN A 120 -19.28 -4.71 5.39
C GLN A 120 -19.61 -4.63 3.89
N GLY A 121 -19.49 -5.73 3.16
CA GLY A 121 -19.85 -5.80 1.75
C GLY A 121 -19.02 -4.86 0.86
N SER A 122 -19.68 -4.24 -0.12
CA SER A 122 -19.04 -3.46 -1.18
C SER A 122 -18.44 -2.13 -0.71
N ALA A 123 -18.90 -1.59 0.42
CA ALA A 123 -18.40 -0.32 0.99
C ALA A 123 -16.90 -0.35 1.30
N CYS A 124 -16.36 -1.55 1.53
CA CYS A 124 -14.96 -1.80 1.88
C CYS A 124 -14.22 -2.63 0.83
N GLY A 125 -14.78 -2.70 -0.39
CA GLY A 125 -14.18 -3.39 -1.52
C GLY A 125 -13.17 -2.52 -2.27
N ARG A 126 -12.37 -3.16 -3.12
CA ARG A 126 -11.32 -2.53 -3.92
C ARG A 126 -11.80 -1.35 -4.78
N ARG A 127 -13.03 -1.41 -5.32
CA ARG A 127 -13.62 -0.31 -6.08
C ARG A 127 -13.83 0.93 -5.20
N ALA A 128 -14.37 0.74 -4.00
CA ALA A 128 -14.59 1.83 -3.05
C ALA A 128 -13.24 2.40 -2.54
N ALA A 129 -12.24 1.53 -2.31
CA ALA A 129 -10.88 1.96 -1.98
C ALA A 129 -10.30 2.87 -3.08
N TRP A 130 -10.47 2.49 -4.35
CA TRP A 130 -10.03 3.29 -5.48
C TRP A 130 -10.76 4.64 -5.57
N GLN A 131 -12.08 4.66 -5.41
CA GLN A 131 -12.86 5.91 -5.38
C GLN A 131 -12.38 6.87 -4.29
N ARG A 132 -12.01 6.34 -3.11
CA ARG A 132 -11.43 7.16 -2.04
C ARG A 132 -10.06 7.72 -2.40
N ILE A 133 -9.20 6.90 -3.03
CA ILE A 133 -7.91 7.35 -3.54
C ILE A 133 -8.09 8.48 -4.56
N GLU A 134 -9.03 8.36 -5.49
CA GLU A 134 -9.33 9.42 -6.47
C GLU A 134 -9.83 10.70 -5.81
N GLN A 135 -10.67 10.59 -4.77
CA GLN A 135 -11.14 11.76 -4.01
C GLN A 135 -10.00 12.49 -3.29
N GLU A 136 -9.03 11.75 -2.74
CA GLU A 136 -7.95 12.33 -1.94
C GLU A 136 -6.75 12.81 -2.78
N LEU A 137 -6.40 12.08 -3.84
CA LEU A 137 -5.18 12.29 -4.62
C LEU A 137 -5.45 12.67 -6.09
N GLY A 138 -6.71 12.84 -6.50
CA GLY A 138 -7.15 12.90 -7.90
C GLY A 138 -6.29 13.75 -8.84
N ASP A 139 -5.96 14.98 -8.46
CA ASP A 139 -5.16 15.89 -9.30
C ASP A 139 -3.68 15.47 -9.47
N GLY A 140 -3.21 14.57 -8.60
CA GLY A 140 -1.88 13.98 -8.61
C GLY A 140 -1.78 12.70 -9.45
N ILE A 141 -2.89 12.01 -9.70
CA ILE A 141 -2.91 10.74 -10.45
C ILE A 141 -3.22 10.99 -11.92
N LEU A 142 -2.30 10.60 -12.80
CA LEU A 142 -2.51 10.65 -14.26
C LEU A 142 -3.18 9.38 -14.77
N ARG A 143 -2.77 8.22 -14.24
CA ARG A 143 -3.27 6.92 -14.70
C ARG A 143 -3.12 5.86 -13.63
N ARG A 144 -4.15 5.01 -13.50
CA ARG A 144 -4.08 3.73 -12.79
C ARG A 144 -3.56 2.63 -13.71
N ILE A 145 -2.57 1.87 -13.24
CA ILE A 145 -1.93 0.77 -13.99
C ILE A 145 -2.56 -0.59 -13.67
N THR A 146 -3.01 -0.80 -12.42
CA THR A 146 -3.52 -2.09 -11.90
C THR A 146 -4.85 -1.92 -11.20
#